data_AF-A0A836G3A2-F1
#
_entry.id   AF-A0A836G3A2-F1
#
_cell.length_a   1.000
_cell.length_b   1.000
_cell.length_c   1.000
_cell.angle_alpha   90.00
_cell.angle_beta   90.00
_cell.angle_gamma   90.00
#
_symmetry.space_group_name_H-M   'P 1'
#
loop_
_entity.id
_entity.type
_entity.pdbx_description
1 polymer ?
#
loop_
_entity_poly.entity_id
_entity_poly.type
_entity_poly.pdbx_seq_one_letter_code
_entity_poly.pdbx_strand_id
1 'polypeptide(L)'
;MGNKRKRRDEDDYEYDSAPKHLQIGHIKNQEKRLIVILENSQLESVKVGNSFELLNCDDHTNILKKYKRDPGTCRPDITHQCLLMLMDSPLNRAGLLQVYIHTEKNVLIEINPQTRIPRTFKRFAGLMGKLIKNPITNHLPVGCRKILMSFNASKVVNPRDLVPTEDPIAIVVGAMAHGQVSYYY
;
A
#
# COMPACT_ATOMS: atom_id res chain seq x y z
N MET A 1 44.65 -21.22 12.48
CA MET A 1 43.24 -21.66 12.51
C MET A 1 42.36 -20.41 12.60
N GLY A 2 41.72 -20.02 11.49
CA GLY A 2 40.92 -18.80 11.41
C GLY A 2 39.57 -18.98 12.10
N ASN A 3 39.31 -18.17 13.12
CA ASN A 3 38.00 -18.13 13.78
C ASN A 3 36.96 -17.58 12.81
N LYS A 4 36.05 -18.47 12.36
CA LYS A 4 34.82 -18.11 11.66
C LYS A 4 34.05 -17.11 12.51
N ARG A 5 33.96 -15.86 12.04
CA ARG A 5 33.04 -14.85 12.55
C ARG A 5 31.63 -15.45 12.55
N LYS A 6 31.06 -15.62 13.74
CA LYS A 6 29.64 -15.85 13.96
C LYS A 6 28.90 -14.74 13.21
N ARG A 7 28.14 -15.09 12.17
CA ARG A 7 27.16 -14.18 11.53
C ARG A 7 26.23 -13.74 12.66
N ARG A 8 26.34 -12.48 13.08
CA ARG A 8 25.31 -11.84 13.87
C ARG A 8 24.12 -11.68 12.93
N ASP A 9 22.99 -12.24 13.32
CA ASP A 9 21.72 -11.98 12.67
C ASP A 9 21.52 -10.45 12.65
N GLU A 10 21.47 -9.86 11.46
CA GLU A 10 21.17 -8.44 11.22
C GLU A 10 19.66 -8.21 11.40
N ASP A 11 19.15 -8.48 12.59
CA ASP A 11 17.77 -8.19 13.00
C ASP A 11 17.68 -6.87 13.80
N ASP A 12 18.61 -5.95 13.60
CA ASP A 12 18.49 -4.56 14.10
C ASP A 12 17.63 -3.74 13.13
N TYR A 13 16.34 -4.06 13.06
CA TYR A 13 15.33 -3.17 12.50
C TYR A 13 14.73 -2.34 13.64
N GLU A 14 15.54 -1.42 14.18
CA GLU A 14 15.09 -0.45 15.16
C GLU A 14 13.97 0.40 14.53
N TYR A 15 12.74 0.19 15.02
CA TYR A 15 11.56 0.93 14.60
C TYR A 15 11.58 2.28 15.31
N ASP A 16 12.03 3.32 14.61
CA ASP A 16 11.91 4.70 15.09
C ASP A 16 10.43 5.04 15.32
N SER A 17 10.05 5.12 16.60
CA SER A 17 8.71 5.49 17.00
C SER A 17 8.45 6.94 16.61
N ALA A 18 7.35 7.20 15.90
CA ALA A 18 7.00 8.56 15.48
C ALA A 18 6.72 9.46 16.69
N PRO A 19 7.15 10.74 16.68
CA PRO A 19 6.74 11.71 17.69
C PRO A 19 5.21 11.90 17.65
N LYS A 20 4.58 11.84 18.82
CA LYS A 20 3.13 12.01 19.03
C LYS A 20 2.71 13.46 18.76
N HIS A 21 2.59 13.85 17.50
CA HIS A 21 2.07 15.16 17.14
C HIS A 21 1.20 15.12 15.88
N LEU A 22 0.18 14.27 15.90
CA LEU A 22 -0.98 14.40 15.02
C LEU A 22 -2.18 14.10 15.92
N GLN A 23 -3.02 15.10 16.18
CA GLN A 23 -4.32 14.92 16.81
C GLN A 23 -5.13 14.01 15.87
N ILE A 24 -5.17 12.71 16.15
CA ILE A 24 -6.08 11.79 15.47
C ILE A 24 -7.45 12.11 16.04
N GLY A 25 -8.12 13.12 15.49
CA GLY A 25 -9.57 13.13 15.55
C GLY A 25 -9.99 11.81 14.93
N HIS A 26 -10.60 10.92 15.71
CA HIS A 26 -11.29 9.76 15.15
C HIS A 26 -12.18 10.30 14.04
N ILE A 27 -11.77 10.06 12.79
CA ILE A 27 -12.39 10.66 11.62
C ILE A 27 -13.84 10.21 11.65
N LYS A 28 -14.78 11.11 11.98
CA LYS A 28 -16.20 10.75 11.95
C LYS A 28 -16.51 10.32 10.52
N ASN A 29 -17.34 9.29 10.37
CA ASN A 29 -17.55 8.61 9.08
C ASN A 29 -17.95 9.54 7.91
N GLN A 30 -18.39 10.77 8.18
CA GLN A 30 -18.91 11.72 7.19
C GLN A 30 -18.08 13.00 7.01
N GLU A 31 -16.94 13.17 7.70
CA GLU A 31 -16.12 14.37 7.53
C GLU A 31 -15.39 14.39 6.19
N LYS A 32 -15.32 15.59 5.58
CA LYS A 32 -14.62 15.88 4.32
C LYS A 32 -13.19 15.34 4.36
N ARG A 33 -12.92 14.37 3.49
CA ARG A 33 -11.58 13.80 3.31
C ARG A 33 -11.43 13.17 1.94
N LEU A 34 -10.17 13.02 1.53
CA LEU A 34 -9.81 12.17 0.41
C LEU A 34 -9.52 10.76 0.92
N ILE A 35 -10.16 9.77 0.31
CA ILE A 35 -9.85 8.36 0.50
C ILE A 35 -9.15 7.89 -0.78
N VAL A 36 -7.95 7.34 -0.66
CA VAL A 36 -7.23 6.74 -1.78
C VAL A 36 -7.18 5.23 -1.59
N ILE A 37 -7.69 4.49 -2.59
CA ILE A 37 -7.67 3.02 -2.61
C ILE A 37 -6.67 2.60 -3.68
N LEU A 38 -5.58 1.96 -3.26
CA LEU A 38 -4.59 1.35 -4.13
C LEU A 38 -5.05 -0.07 -4.49
N GLU A 39 -5.58 -0.23 -5.69
CA GLU A 39 -6.29 -1.42 -6.14
C GLU A 39 -5.38 -2.40 -6.89
N ASN A 40 -5.64 -3.71 -6.76
CA ASN A 40 -4.84 -4.80 -7.35
C ASN A 40 -3.34 -4.71 -7.01
N SER A 41 -3.05 -4.28 -5.79
CA SER A 41 -1.68 -4.18 -5.29
C SER A 41 -1.00 -5.55 -5.20
N GLN A 42 0.21 -5.63 -5.74
CA GLN A 42 1.01 -6.86 -5.82
C GLN A 42 1.79 -7.13 -4.53
N LEU A 43 1.07 -7.23 -3.42
CA LEU A 43 1.63 -7.51 -2.10
C LEU A 43 1.31 -8.95 -1.70
N GLU A 44 2.29 -9.83 -1.86
CA GLU A 44 2.18 -11.25 -1.53
C GLU A 44 3.41 -11.70 -0.73
N SER A 45 3.21 -12.39 0.39
CA SER A 45 4.33 -13.02 1.11
C SER A 45 4.63 -14.41 0.56
N VAL A 46 5.90 -14.70 0.30
CA VAL A 46 6.40 -16.04 -0.01
C VAL A 46 7.37 -16.53 1.06
N LYS A 47 7.37 -17.86 1.28
CA LYS A 47 8.30 -18.49 2.19
C LYS A 47 9.59 -18.84 1.45
N VAL A 48 10.71 -18.25 1.88
CA VAL A 48 12.05 -18.50 1.33
C VAL A 48 12.90 -19.09 2.47
N GLY A 49 13.15 -20.40 2.42
CA GLY A 49 13.79 -21.10 3.54
C GLY A 49 12.97 -20.98 4.82
N ASN A 50 13.53 -20.29 5.83
CA ASN A 50 12.87 -20.03 7.13
C ASN A 50 12.29 -18.61 7.26
N SER A 51 12.57 -17.70 6.32
CA SER A 51 12.03 -16.34 6.32
C SER A 51 10.78 -16.21 5.46
N PHE A 52 9.95 -15.22 5.77
CA PHE A 52 8.86 -14.76 4.91
C PHE A 52 9.29 -13.44 4.28
N GLU A 53 9.26 -13.41 2.95
CA GLU A 53 9.72 -12.29 2.15
C GLU A 53 8.58 -11.83 1.24
N LEU A 54 8.57 -10.55 0.90
CA LEU A 54 7.61 -10.00 -0.05
C LEU A 54 8.02 -10.43 -1.46
N LEU A 55 7.09 -11.03 -2.19
CA LEU A 55 7.30 -11.49 -3.55
C LEU A 55 7.64 -10.29 -4.47
N ASN A 56 8.73 -10.43 -5.22
CA ASN A 56 9.26 -9.39 -6.11
C ASN A 56 9.81 -10.03 -7.40
N CYS A 57 9.79 -9.28 -8.50
CA CYS A 57 10.33 -9.72 -9.79
C CYS A 57 11.84 -10.02 -9.73
N ASP A 58 12.61 -9.22 -8.98
CA ASP A 58 14.08 -9.30 -8.99
C ASP A 58 14.60 -10.50 -8.17
N ASP A 59 14.17 -10.61 -6.91
CA ASP A 59 14.72 -11.61 -5.97
C ASP A 59 14.09 -13.00 -6.14
N HIS A 60 12.86 -13.07 -6.68
CA HIS A 60 12.04 -14.29 -6.67
C HIS A 60 11.70 -14.84 -8.06
N THR A 61 12.47 -14.49 -9.09
CA THR A 61 12.24 -14.95 -10.49
C THR A 61 12.07 -16.48 -10.59
N ASN A 62 12.87 -17.26 -9.86
CA ASN A 62 12.80 -18.73 -9.89
C ASN A 62 11.49 -19.28 -9.31
N ILE A 63 10.99 -18.65 -8.25
CA ILE A 63 9.72 -19.01 -7.60
C ILE A 63 8.56 -18.67 -8.54
N LEU A 64 8.60 -17.50 -9.18
CA LEU A 64 7.59 -17.06 -10.15
C LEU A 64 7.50 -18.03 -11.35
N LYS A 65 8.65 -18.42 -11.91
CA LYS A 65 8.71 -19.42 -12.99
C LYS A 65 8.12 -20.77 -12.57
N LYS A 66 8.39 -21.22 -11.33
CA LYS A 66 7.83 -22.47 -10.79
C LYS A 66 6.29 -22.44 -10.75
N TYR A 67 5.70 -21.30 -10.41
CA TYR A 67 4.25 -21.11 -10.39
C TYR A 67 3.66 -20.63 -11.72
N LYS A 68 4.45 -20.63 -12.81
CA LYS A 68 4.04 -20.16 -14.14
C LYS A 68 3.46 -18.73 -14.12
N ARG A 69 3.92 -17.88 -13.19
CA ARG A 69 3.59 -16.45 -13.16
C ARG A 69 4.63 -15.66 -13.92
N ASP A 70 4.17 -14.62 -14.62
CA ASP A 70 5.04 -13.69 -15.31
C ASP A 70 5.80 -12.83 -14.28
N PRO A 71 7.14 -12.78 -14.31
CA PRO A 71 7.90 -11.89 -13.45
C PRO A 71 7.51 -10.42 -13.58
N GLY A 72 7.06 -9.99 -14.76
CA GLY A 72 6.67 -8.60 -15.02
C GLY A 72 5.47 -8.11 -14.21
N THR A 73 4.62 -9.01 -13.70
CA THR A 73 3.40 -8.64 -12.98
C THR A 73 3.67 -8.33 -11.50
N CYS A 74 4.68 -8.96 -10.88
CA CYS A 74 4.92 -8.84 -9.44
C CYS A 74 5.77 -7.61 -9.11
N ARG A 75 5.12 -6.45 -9.05
CA ARG A 75 5.73 -5.13 -8.84
C ARG A 75 5.24 -4.45 -7.55
N PRO A 76 5.66 -4.93 -6.37
CA PRO A 76 5.32 -4.31 -5.07
C PRO A 76 5.90 -2.89 -4.91
N ASP A 77 6.92 -2.53 -5.68
CA ASP A 77 7.58 -1.21 -5.71
C ASP A 77 6.62 -0.10 -6.15
N ILE A 78 5.64 -0.38 -7.01
CA ILE A 78 4.61 0.59 -7.42
C ILE A 78 3.82 1.05 -6.20
N THR A 79 3.38 0.10 -5.37
CA THR A 79 2.63 0.41 -4.15
C THR A 79 3.50 1.16 -3.15
N HIS A 80 4.78 0.76 -3.01
CA HIS A 80 5.74 1.44 -2.15
C HIS A 80 5.89 2.93 -2.52
N GLN A 81 6.11 3.23 -3.80
CA GLN A 81 6.25 4.60 -4.28
C GLN A 81 4.96 5.41 -4.12
N CYS A 82 3.80 4.83 -4.42
CA CYS A 82 2.51 5.48 -4.18
C CYS A 82 2.33 5.84 -2.70
N LEU A 83 2.64 4.93 -1.78
CA LEU A 83 2.55 5.18 -0.34
C LEU A 83 3.50 6.28 0.12
N LEU A 84 4.73 6.34 -0.40
CA LEU A 84 5.65 7.43 -0.09
C LEU A 84 5.05 8.79 -0.48
N MET A 85 4.51 8.91 -1.69
CA MET A 85 3.89 10.16 -2.17
C MET A 85 2.64 10.54 -1.36
N LEU A 86 1.78 9.58 -1.06
CA LEU A 86 0.55 9.80 -0.31
C LEU A 86 0.83 10.22 1.14
N MET A 87 1.70 9.49 1.83
CA MET A 87 1.97 9.73 3.26
C MET A 87 2.79 11.00 3.51
N ASP A 88 3.59 11.45 2.54
CA ASP A 88 4.31 12.72 2.61
C ASP A 88 3.49 13.95 2.22
N SER A 89 2.33 13.73 1.59
CA SER A 89 1.52 14.81 1.06
C SER A 89 1.10 15.81 2.16
N PRO A 90 0.98 17.11 1.84
CA PRO A 90 0.41 18.09 2.76
C PRO A 90 -0.99 17.69 3.25
N LEU A 91 -1.74 16.96 2.42
CA LEU A 91 -3.08 16.47 2.73
C LEU A 91 -3.06 15.43 3.87
N ASN A 92 -2.08 14.52 3.87
CA ASN A 92 -1.90 13.58 4.99
C ASN A 92 -1.49 14.31 6.27
N ARG A 93 -0.58 15.29 6.17
CA ARG A 93 -0.16 16.11 7.32
C ARG A 93 -1.31 16.93 7.91
N ALA A 94 -2.28 17.31 7.08
CA ALA A 94 -3.50 18.00 7.50
C ALA A 94 -4.57 17.07 8.08
N GLY A 95 -4.37 15.75 8.07
CA GLY A 95 -5.33 14.77 8.58
C GLY A 95 -6.55 14.55 7.66
N LEU A 96 -6.47 14.95 6.38
CA LEU A 96 -7.56 14.88 5.41
C LEU A 96 -7.40 13.73 4.40
N LEU A 97 -6.45 12.83 4.63
CA LEU A 97 -6.18 11.68 3.78
C LEU A 97 -6.37 10.38 4.55
N GLN A 98 -7.11 9.44 3.97
CA GLN A 98 -7.16 8.05 4.38
C GLN A 98 -6.67 7.17 3.22
N VAL A 99 -5.77 6.23 3.50
CA VAL A 99 -5.23 5.33 2.47
C VAL A 99 -5.62 3.89 2.77
N TYR A 100 -6.11 3.20 1.75
CA TYR A 100 -6.35 1.77 1.75
C TYR A 100 -5.53 1.12 0.65
N ILE A 101 -5.05 -0.10 0.91
CA ILE A 101 -4.43 -0.96 -0.08
C ILE A 101 -5.31 -2.19 -0.23
N HIS A 102 -5.76 -2.46 -1.45
CA HIS A 102 -6.45 -3.68 -1.79
C HIS A 102 -5.52 -4.54 -2.66
N THR A 103 -5.13 -5.69 -2.12
CA THR A 103 -4.19 -6.59 -2.79
C THR A 103 -4.92 -7.49 -3.80
N GLU A 104 -4.17 -8.04 -4.77
CA GLU A 104 -4.72 -9.03 -5.71
C GLU A 104 -5.30 -10.28 -5.01
N LYS A 105 -4.83 -10.59 -3.80
CA LYS A 105 -5.34 -11.68 -2.96
C LYS A 105 -6.57 -11.31 -2.11
N ASN A 106 -7.25 -10.22 -2.46
CA ASN A 106 -8.46 -9.75 -1.79
C ASN A 106 -8.24 -9.44 -0.30
N VAL A 107 -7.07 -8.88 0.03
CA VAL A 107 -6.76 -8.38 1.38
C VAL A 107 -6.86 -6.86 1.35
N LEU A 108 -7.69 -6.29 2.22
CA LEU A 108 -7.77 -4.85 2.44
C LEU A 108 -6.89 -4.46 3.63
N ILE A 109 -6.01 -3.49 3.42
CA ILE A 109 -5.10 -2.97 4.44
C ILE A 109 -5.40 -1.48 4.61
N GLU A 110 -5.81 -1.10 5.81
CA GLU A 110 -5.92 0.30 6.19
C GLU A 110 -4.56 0.82 6.66
N ILE A 111 -4.13 1.97 6.13
CA ILE A 111 -2.91 2.64 6.58
C ILE A 111 -3.28 3.76 7.54
N ASN A 112 -2.73 3.71 8.75
CA ASN A 112 -2.89 4.79 9.71
C ASN A 112 -2.15 6.05 9.19
N PRO A 113 -2.76 7.25 9.21
CA PRO A 113 -2.13 8.50 8.76
C PRO A 113 -0.77 8.81 9.42
N GLN A 114 -0.54 8.30 10.64
CA GLN A 114 0.73 8.46 11.38
C GLN A 114 1.82 7.47 10.95
N THR A 115 1.49 6.46 10.16
CA THR A 115 2.44 5.42 9.74
C THR A 115 3.57 6.04 8.91
N ARG A 116 4.81 5.85 9.38
CA ARG A 116 6.03 6.21 8.65
C ARG A 116 6.41 5.07 7.71
N ILE A 117 6.21 5.27 6.41
CA ILE A 117 6.59 4.28 5.40
C ILE A 117 8.12 4.27 5.24
N PRO A 118 8.79 3.10 5.33
CA PRO A 118 10.23 3.02 5.10
C PRO A 118 10.62 3.54 3.71
N ARG A 119 11.66 4.37 3.64
CA ARG A 119 12.12 4.99 2.38
C ARG A 119 12.79 4.01 1.42
N THR A 120 13.42 2.97 1.96
CA THR A 120 14.08 1.93 1.14
C THR A 120 13.13 0.77 0.90
N PHE A 121 13.12 0.27 -0.33
CA PHE A 121 12.24 -0.84 -0.72
C PHE A 121 12.51 -2.10 0.13
N LYS A 122 13.77 -2.44 0.41
CA LYS A 122 14.13 -3.60 1.25
C LYS A 122 13.51 -3.56 2.65
N ARG A 123 13.48 -2.39 3.31
CA ARG A 123 12.84 -2.23 4.63
C ARG A 123 11.32 -2.31 4.53
N PHE A 124 10.74 -1.72 3.48
CA PHE A 124 9.30 -1.82 3.19
C PHE A 124 8.88 -3.28 2.96
N ALA A 125 9.64 -4.04 2.16
CA ALA A 125 9.40 -5.44 1.88
C ALA A 125 9.42 -6.30 3.15
N GLY A 126 10.40 -6.06 4.04
CA GLY A 126 10.47 -6.74 5.34
C GLY A 126 9.27 -6.45 6.26
N LEU A 127 8.76 -5.22 6.25
CA LEU A 127 7.56 -4.83 7.01
C LEU A 127 6.29 -5.51 6.45
N MET A 128 6.07 -5.38 5.14
CA MET A 128 4.86 -5.91 4.47
C MET A 128 4.82 -7.44 4.46
N GLY A 129 5.97 -8.11 4.29
CA GLY A 129 6.06 -9.56 4.37
C GLY A 129 5.60 -10.14 5.72
N LYS A 130 5.71 -9.36 6.81
CA LYS A 130 5.19 -9.72 8.14
C LYS A 130 3.71 -9.36 8.30
N LEU A 131 3.28 -8.21 7.79
CA LEU A 131 1.94 -7.65 7.99
C LEU A 131 0.83 -8.45 7.28
N ILE A 132 1.09 -8.94 6.06
CA ILE A 132 0.10 -9.65 5.22
C ILE A 132 -0.36 -10.99 5.84
N LYS A 133 0.30 -11.50 6.87
CA LYS A 133 -0.11 -12.72 7.57
C LYS A 133 -1.44 -12.62 8.31
N ASN A 134 -1.87 -11.41 8.69
CA ASN A 134 -3.11 -11.19 9.44
C ASN A 134 -4.14 -10.49 8.54
N PRO A 135 -5.22 -11.16 8.13
CA PRO A 135 -6.26 -10.51 7.34
C PRO A 135 -6.94 -9.41 8.17
N ILE A 136 -7.02 -8.21 7.61
CA ILE A 136 -7.75 -7.08 8.21
C ILE A 136 -9.06 -6.93 7.43
N THR A 137 -10.17 -6.83 8.17
CA THR A 137 -11.53 -6.77 7.63
C THR A 137 -11.92 -5.34 7.23
N ASN A 138 -12.82 -5.26 6.26
CA ASN A 138 -13.20 -4.08 5.49
C ASN A 138 -13.88 -2.95 6.30
N HIS A 139 -13.36 -1.73 6.19
CA HIS A 139 -14.08 -0.51 6.55
C HIS A 139 -13.90 0.56 5.46
N LEU A 140 -14.88 0.69 4.57
CA LEU A 140 -15.07 1.92 3.80
C LEU A 140 -16.32 2.62 4.37
N PRO A 141 -16.32 3.96 4.49
CA PRO A 141 -17.49 4.70 4.96
C PRO A 141 -18.65 4.55 3.96
N VAL A 142 -19.85 4.36 4.49
CA VAL A 142 -21.10 4.20 3.71
C VAL A 142 -21.46 5.55 3.05
N GLY A 143 -21.82 5.54 1.77
CA GLY A 143 -22.25 6.74 1.03
C GLY A 143 -21.15 7.57 0.36
N CYS A 144 -19.89 7.12 0.40
CA CYS A 144 -18.78 7.83 -0.25
C CYS A 144 -18.80 7.67 -1.78
N ARG A 145 -18.70 8.80 -2.52
CA ARG A 145 -18.56 8.78 -3.98
C ARG A 145 -17.23 8.16 -4.37
N LYS A 146 -17.25 7.09 -5.16
CA LYS A 146 -16.06 6.41 -5.68
C LYS A 146 -15.79 6.84 -7.12
N ILE A 147 -14.58 7.29 -7.41
CA ILE A 147 -14.12 7.63 -8.75
C ILE A 147 -12.95 6.72 -9.11
N LEU A 148 -13.10 5.97 -10.19
CA LEU A 148 -12.04 5.13 -10.70
C LEU A 148 -11.13 5.90 -11.65
N MET A 149 -9.82 5.84 -11.42
CA MET A 149 -8.81 6.36 -12.35
C MET A 149 -8.52 5.34 -13.44
N SER A 150 -8.68 5.74 -14.70
CA SER A 150 -8.37 4.92 -15.87
C SER A 150 -7.82 5.78 -17.00
N PHE A 151 -6.76 5.30 -17.66
CA PHE A 151 -6.19 5.93 -18.85
C PHE A 151 -7.16 5.89 -20.04
N ASN A 152 -7.98 4.84 -20.14
CA ASN A 152 -8.96 4.66 -21.21
C ASN A 152 -10.28 5.41 -20.94
N ALA A 153 -10.34 6.29 -19.94
CA ALA A 153 -11.54 7.06 -19.66
C ALA A 153 -11.87 7.99 -20.85
N SER A 154 -13.13 7.98 -21.28
CA SER A 154 -13.60 8.80 -22.40
C SER A 154 -13.56 10.31 -22.13
N LYS A 155 -13.55 10.70 -20.86
CA LYS A 155 -13.53 12.09 -20.41
C LYS A 155 -12.38 12.33 -19.45
N VAL A 156 -11.52 13.28 -19.80
CA VAL A 156 -10.53 13.85 -18.88
C VAL A 156 -11.20 14.96 -18.08
N VAL A 157 -11.05 14.95 -16.76
CA VAL A 157 -11.65 15.93 -15.85
C VAL A 157 -10.55 16.62 -15.07
N ASN A 158 -10.68 17.93 -14.83
CA ASN A 158 -9.76 18.64 -13.96
C ASN A 158 -9.92 18.12 -12.52
N PRO A 159 -8.84 17.68 -11.85
CA PRO A 159 -8.93 17.16 -10.48
C PRO A 159 -9.58 18.12 -9.47
N ARG A 160 -9.48 19.44 -9.70
CA ARG A 160 -10.10 20.45 -8.83
C ARG A 160 -11.63 20.37 -8.85
N ASP A 161 -12.21 19.97 -9.97
CA ASP A 161 -13.67 19.87 -10.13
C ASP A 161 -14.24 18.60 -9.48
N LEU A 162 -13.36 17.67 -9.07
CA LEU A 162 -13.76 16.44 -8.39
C LEU A 162 -13.92 16.63 -6.89
N VAL A 163 -13.37 17.70 -6.31
CA VAL A 163 -13.33 17.91 -4.87
C VAL A 163 -14.70 18.35 -4.35
N PRO A 164 -15.40 17.54 -3.53
CA PRO A 164 -16.68 17.93 -2.94
C PRO A 164 -16.51 19.03 -1.89
N THR A 165 -17.59 19.74 -1.59
CA THR A 165 -17.58 20.82 -0.59
C THR A 165 -17.48 20.27 0.83
N GLU A 166 -18.29 19.28 1.20
CA GLU A 166 -18.41 18.76 2.57
C GLU A 166 -18.24 17.23 2.67
N ASP A 167 -18.55 16.48 1.60
CA ASP A 167 -18.55 15.03 1.64
C ASP A 167 -17.14 14.41 1.50
N PRO A 168 -16.93 13.17 1.98
CA PRO A 168 -15.75 12.40 1.60
C PRO A 168 -15.80 11.98 0.12
N ILE A 169 -14.64 11.87 -0.49
CA ILE A 169 -14.47 11.35 -1.85
C ILE A 169 -13.45 10.22 -1.86
N ALA A 170 -13.76 9.12 -2.55
CA ALA A 170 -12.86 8.00 -2.74
C ALA A 170 -12.34 7.99 -4.18
N ILE A 171 -11.02 7.91 -4.34
CA ILE A 171 -10.34 7.74 -5.61
C ILE A 171 -9.67 6.36 -5.61
N VAL A 172 -9.99 5.56 -6.62
CA VAL A 172 -9.40 4.23 -6.83
C VAL A 172 -8.29 4.35 -7.87
N VAL A 173 -7.09 3.92 -7.50
CA VAL A 173 -5.88 3.96 -8.33
C VAL A 173 -5.32 2.56 -8.47
N GLY A 174 -5.10 2.10 -9.69
CA GLY A 174 -4.47 0.79 -9.93
C GLY A 174 -3.00 0.78 -9.52
N ALA A 175 -2.65 -0.06 -8.55
CA ALA A 175 -1.28 -0.25 -8.06
C ALA A 175 -0.66 -1.54 -8.63
N MET A 176 -0.77 -1.71 -9.95
CA MET A 176 -0.33 -2.89 -10.70
C MET A 176 0.57 -2.48 -11.86
N ALA A 177 1.43 -3.39 -12.33
CA ALA A 177 2.34 -3.12 -13.45
C ALA A 177 1.57 -2.89 -14.77
N HIS A 178 0.66 -3.81 -15.07
CA HIS A 178 -0.20 -3.78 -16.23
C HIS A 178 -1.58 -4.32 -15.84
N GLY A 179 -2.62 -3.80 -16.47
CA GLY A 179 -3.98 -4.25 -16.24
C GLY A 179 -4.97 -3.10 -16.25
N GLN A 180 -6.22 -3.45 -16.02
CA GLN A 180 -7.30 -2.51 -15.83
C GLN A 180 -7.91 -2.78 -14.48
N VAL A 181 -8.14 -1.72 -13.72
CA VAL A 181 -8.98 -1.84 -12.54
C VAL A 181 -10.41 -2.03 -13.01
N SER A 182 -11.01 -3.16 -12.67
CA SER A 182 -12.44 -3.40 -12.83
C SER A 182 -13.05 -3.46 -11.43
N TYR A 183 -13.97 -2.56 -11.15
CA TYR A 183 -14.62 -2.47 -9.85
C TYR A 183 -16.05 -3.01 -10.01
N TYR A 184 -16.31 -4.18 -9.42
CA TYR A 184 -17.66 -4.71 -9.21
C TYR A 184 -17.92 -4.69 -7.69
N TYR A 185 -18.71 -3.73 -7.22
CA TYR A 185 -19.38 -3.78 -5.92
C TYR A 185 -20.85 -3.57 -6.15
#